data_AF-A0A7D5PEK7-F1
#
_entry.id   AF-A0A7D5PEK7-F1
#
_cell.length_a   1.000
_cell.length_b   1.000
_cell.length_c   1.000
_cell.angle_alpha   90.00
_cell.angle_beta   90.00
_cell.angle_gamma   90.00
#
_symmetry.space_group_name_H-M   'P 1'
#
loop_
_entity.id
_entity.type
_entity.pdbx_description
1 polymer ?
#
loop_
_entity_poly.entity_id
_entity_poly.type
_entity_poly.pdbx_seq_one_letter_code
_entity_poly.pdbx_strand_id
1 'polypeptide(L)'
;MGLLGHTVERNLSSTVLLSILLNVQSDIADSLVYFHSLGEIFLLSGMALTGFGFLAWATNKKTSHRHQWGKRLAGIGIMFTVIGFNFGAFLSLIYYMMGQ
;
A
#
# COMPACT_ATOMS: atom_id res chain seq x y z
N MET A 1 7.80 -48.93 -27.14
CA MET A 1 7.79 -48.38 -25.78
C MET A 1 8.16 -46.88 -25.77
N GLY A 2 7.49 -46.03 -26.57
CA GLY A 2 7.90 -44.62 -26.74
C GLY A 2 6.82 -43.56 -26.44
N LEU A 3 5.59 -43.98 -26.12
CA LEU A 3 4.45 -43.08 -25.94
C LEU A 3 4.19 -42.65 -24.49
N LEU A 4 4.77 -43.34 -23.50
CA LEU A 4 4.63 -43.01 -22.07
C LEU A 4 5.70 -42.02 -21.56
N GLY A 5 6.90 -42.02 -22.16
CA GLY A 5 7.96 -41.07 -21.77
C GLY A 5 7.63 -39.63 -22.17
N HIS A 6 7.01 -39.44 -23.34
CA HIS A 6 6.72 -38.12 -23.88
C HIS A 6 5.55 -37.40 -23.18
N THR A 7 4.60 -38.14 -22.60
CA THR A 7 3.49 -37.61 -21.80
C THR A 7 3.95 -37.28 -20.38
N VAL A 8 4.85 -38.06 -19.79
CA VAL A 8 5.42 -37.81 -18.46
C VAL A 8 6.29 -36.55 -18.45
N GLU A 9 7.17 -36.35 -19.43
CA GLU A 9 7.98 -35.12 -19.52
C GLU A 9 7.14 -33.86 -19.77
N ARG A 10 6.10 -33.94 -20.61
CA ARG A 10 5.17 -32.81 -20.80
C ARG A 10 4.40 -32.49 -19.53
N ASN A 11 3.94 -33.49 -18.78
CA ASN A 11 3.23 -33.29 -17.52
C ASN A 11 4.14 -32.74 -16.41
N LEU A 12 5.41 -33.13 -16.36
CA LEU A 12 6.42 -32.56 -15.46
C LEU A 12 6.71 -31.10 -15.80
N SER A 13 6.90 -30.78 -17.07
CA SER A 13 7.12 -29.39 -17.52
C SER A 13 5.92 -28.50 -17.26
N SER A 14 4.69 -28.97 -17.51
CA SER A 14 3.48 -28.21 -17.24
C SER A 14 3.22 -28.05 -15.74
N THR A 15 3.51 -29.05 -14.91
CA THR A 15 3.35 -28.96 -13.45
C THR A 15 4.33 -27.96 -12.84
N VAL A 16 5.57 -27.93 -13.33
CA VAL A 16 6.59 -26.95 -12.91
C VAL A 16 6.23 -25.54 -13.38
N LEU A 17 5.75 -25.38 -14.61
CA LEU A 17 5.25 -24.09 -15.09
C LEU A 17 4.04 -23.60 -14.27
N LEU A 18 3.12 -24.51 -13.92
CA LEU A 18 1.96 -24.17 -13.10
C LEU A 18 2.38 -23.73 -11.69
N SER A 19 3.33 -24.43 -11.06
CA SER A 19 3.81 -24.08 -9.72
C SER A 19 4.59 -22.76 -9.71
N ILE A 20 5.38 -22.49 -10.76
CA ILE A 20 6.05 -21.18 -10.92
C ILE A 20 5.02 -20.06 -11.11
N LEU A 21 4.01 -20.26 -11.96
CA LEU A 21 2.97 -19.25 -12.19
C LEU A 21 2.12 -18.99 -10.92
N LEU A 22 1.77 -20.05 -10.18
CA LEU A 22 1.04 -19.94 -8.92
C LEU A 22 1.85 -19.21 -7.84
N ASN A 23 3.16 -19.51 -7.73
CA ASN A 23 4.04 -18.82 -6.77
C ASN A 23 4.23 -17.33 -7.12
N VAL A 24 4.41 -17.00 -8.40
CA VAL A 24 4.52 -15.59 -8.82
C VAL A 24 3.22 -14.85 -8.52
N GLN A 25 2.06 -15.49 -8.74
CA GLN A 25 0.76 -14.88 -8.45
C GLN A 25 0.56 -14.67 -6.94
N SER A 26 0.96 -15.62 -6.08
CA SER A 26 0.89 -15.45 -4.62
C SER A 26 1.84 -14.36 -4.12
N ASP A 27 3.08 -14.31 -4.63
CA ASP A 27 4.06 -13.31 -4.21
C ASP A 27 3.63 -11.88 -4.59
N ILE A 28 2.98 -11.73 -5.75
CA ILE A 28 2.39 -10.45 -6.17
C ILE A 28 1.23 -10.08 -5.24
N ALA A 29 0.33 -11.02 -4.91
CA ALA A 29 -0.79 -10.76 -4.01
C ALA A 29 -0.31 -10.33 -2.61
N ASP A 30 0.69 -11.01 -2.05
CA ASP A 30 1.27 -10.68 -0.73
C ASP A 30 1.94 -9.29 -0.75
N SER A 31 2.65 -8.95 -1.83
CA SER A 31 3.26 -7.62 -1.97
C SER A 31 2.20 -6.50 -2.00
N LEU A 32 1.07 -6.72 -2.65
CA LEU A 32 -0.02 -5.73 -2.74
C LEU A 32 -0.70 -5.50 -1.40
N VAL A 33 -0.87 -6.54 -0.58
CA VAL A 33 -1.38 -6.41 0.80
C VAL A 33 -0.43 -5.57 1.65
N TYR A 34 0.89 -5.79 1.52
CA TYR A 34 1.89 -4.99 2.22
C TYR A 34 1.84 -3.50 1.83
N PHE A 35 1.75 -3.20 0.53
CA PHE A 35 1.61 -1.83 0.04
C PHE A 35 0.31 -1.18 0.50
N HIS A 36 -0.78 -1.95 0.61
CA HIS A 36 -2.07 -1.44 1.06
C HIS A 36 -1.98 -0.95 2.51
N SER A 37 -1.35 -1.75 3.37
CA SER A 37 -1.14 -1.40 4.78
C SER A 37 -0.23 -0.17 4.95
N LEU A 38 0.77 0.02 4.07
CA LEU A 38 1.54 1.26 4.05
C LEU A 38 0.67 2.48 3.75
N GLY A 39 -0.26 2.38 2.80
CA GLY A 39 -1.22 3.44 2.49
C GLY A 39 -2.09 3.83 3.69
N GLU A 40 -2.58 2.85 4.44
CA GLU A 40 -3.33 3.08 5.69
C GLU A 40 -2.48 3.78 6.76
N ILE A 41 -1.22 3.37 6.92
CA ILE A 41 -0.30 4.00 7.88
C ILE A 41 -0.08 5.48 7.52
N PHE A 42 0.14 5.80 6.24
CA PHE A 42 0.28 7.19 5.79
C PHE A 42 -0.99 8.00 6.01
N LEU A 43 -2.16 7.41 5.76
CA LEU A 43 -3.45 8.04 5.99
C LEU A 43 -3.65 8.37 7.49
N LEU A 44 -3.46 7.38 8.35
CA LEU A 44 -3.71 7.49 9.80
C LEU A 44 -2.71 8.43 10.48
N SER A 45 -1.42 8.30 10.14
CA SER A 45 -0.38 9.21 10.63
C SER A 45 -0.58 10.64 10.11
N GLY A 46 -0.97 10.81 8.84
CA GLY A 46 -1.30 12.11 8.28
C GLY A 46 -2.48 12.78 8.98
N MET A 47 -3.55 12.04 9.27
CA MET A 47 -4.72 12.57 9.99
C MET A 47 -4.34 12.99 11.42
N ALA A 48 -3.55 12.18 12.11
CA ALA A 48 -3.06 12.50 13.46
C ALA A 48 -2.19 13.77 13.45
N LEU A 49 -1.22 13.87 12.53
CA LEU A 49 -0.36 15.05 12.38
C LEU A 49 -1.15 16.30 12.02
N THR A 50 -2.17 16.16 11.17
CA THR A 50 -3.10 17.25 10.82
C THR A 50 -3.85 17.73 12.05
N GLY A 51 -4.43 16.81 12.83
CA GLY A 51 -5.17 17.13 14.04
C GLY A 51 -4.30 17.80 15.10
N PHE A 52 -3.16 17.20 15.46
CA PHE A 52 -2.25 17.77 16.45
C PHE A 52 -1.61 19.07 15.98
N GLY A 53 -1.22 19.16 14.70
CA GLY A 53 -0.68 20.38 14.10
C GLY A 53 -1.70 21.51 14.11
N PHE A 54 -2.95 21.22 13.74
CA PHE A 54 -4.04 22.19 13.76
C PHE A 54 -4.32 22.66 15.20
N LEU A 55 -4.34 21.74 16.16
CA LEU A 55 -4.57 22.07 17.57
C LEU A 55 -3.44 22.94 18.12
N ALA A 56 -2.18 22.62 17.80
CA ALA A 56 -1.03 23.44 18.14
C ALA A 56 -1.05 24.81 17.43
N TRP A 57 -1.58 24.89 16.22
CA TRP A 57 -1.77 26.15 15.51
C TRP A 57 -2.88 27.00 16.16
N ALA A 58 -4.04 26.42 16.43
CA ALA A 58 -5.22 27.14 16.93
C ALA A 58 -5.08 27.61 18.38
N THR A 59 -4.40 26.84 19.24
CA THR A 59 -4.32 27.12 20.68
C THR A 59 -3.17 28.05 21.08
N ASN A 60 -2.16 28.20 20.22
CA ASN A 60 -0.99 29.05 20.52
C ASN A 60 -1.17 30.48 20.03
N LYS A 61 -0.65 31.44 20.79
CA LYS A 61 -0.59 32.86 20.38
C LYS A 61 0.14 33.00 19.04
N LYS A 62 -0.36 33.85 18.14
CA LYS A 62 0.15 34.01 16.76
C LYS A 62 1.65 34.35 16.68
N THR A 63 2.20 35.01 17.69
CA THR A 63 3.62 35.39 17.78
C THR A 63 4.52 34.29 18.34
N SER A 64 3.95 33.19 18.86
CA SER A 64 4.71 32.08 19.42
C SER A 64 5.30 31.20 18.32
N HIS A 65 6.54 30.75 18.52
CA HIS A 65 7.20 29.80 17.61
C HIS A 65 6.39 28.51 17.43
N ARG A 66 5.66 28.09 18.46
CA ARG A 66 4.79 26.89 18.43
C ARG A 66 3.59 27.03 17.50
N HIS A 67 3.07 28.25 17.30
CA HIS A 67 1.99 28.51 16.34
C HIS A 67 2.44 28.25 14.89
N GLN A 68 3.63 28.74 14.51
CA GLN A 68 4.20 28.52 13.18
C GLN A 68 4.56 27.05 12.96
N TRP A 69 5.10 26.38 13.98
CA TRP A 69 5.34 24.94 13.94
C TRP A 69 4.05 24.13 13.79
N GLY A 70 3.00 24.46 14.53
CA GLY A 70 1.69 23.83 14.39
C GLY A 70 1.14 23.92 12.97
N LYS A 71 1.23 25.12 12.35
CA LYS A 71 0.80 25.31 10.95
C LYS A 71 1.57 24.43 9.97
N ARG A 72 2.90 24.33 10.14
CA ARG A 72 3.75 23.48 9.29
C ARG A 72 3.44 22.00 9.49
N LEU A 73 3.29 21.57 10.74
CA LEU A 73 2.95 20.19 11.09
C LEU A 73 1.59 19.79 10.52
N ALA A 74 0.60 20.68 10.61
CA ALA A 74 -0.72 20.46 10.00
C ALA A 74 -0.63 20.32 8.49
N GLY A 75 0.16 21.18 7.82
CA GLY A 75 0.38 21.10 6.37
C GLY A 75 1.06 19.79 5.94
N ILE A 76 2.07 19.34 6.69
CA ILE A 76 2.74 18.04 6.46
C ILE A 76 1.75 16.89 6.65
N GLY A 77 0.94 16.94 7.71
CA GLY A 77 -0.11 15.95 7.96
C GLY A 77 -1.10 15.83 6.80
N ILE A 78 -1.55 16.97 6.26
CA ILE A 78 -2.48 16.99 5.11
C ILE A 78 -1.83 16.30 3.90
N MET A 79 -0.57 16.59 3.60
CA MET A 79 0.15 15.94 2.50
C MET A 79 0.23 14.42 2.70
N PHE A 80 0.53 13.96 3.92
CA PHE A 80 0.57 12.53 4.24
C PHE A 80 -0.80 11.86 4.09
N THR A 81 -1.88 12.52 4.52
CA THR A 81 -3.25 12.02 4.34
C THR A 81 -3.62 11.89 2.87
N VAL A 82 -3.29 12.90 2.05
CA VAL A 82 -3.55 12.87 0.60
C VAL A 82 -2.77 11.73 -0.06
N ILE A 83 -1.49 11.55 0.28
CA ILE A 83 -0.67 10.45 -0.24
C ILE A 83 -1.27 9.10 0.14
N GLY A 84 -1.58 8.89 1.43
CA GLY A 84 -2.17 7.64 1.92
C GLY A 84 -3.51 7.31 1.24
N PHE A 85 -4.38 8.31 1.05
CA PHE A 85 -5.66 8.12 0.37
C PHE A 85 -5.49 7.72 -1.09
N ASN A 86 -4.65 8.43 -1.85
CA ASN A 86 -4.42 8.12 -3.27
C ASN A 86 -3.73 6.76 -3.44
N PHE A 87 -2.77 6.44 -2.58
CA PHE A 87 -2.06 5.16 -2.62
C PHE A 87 -2.98 3.98 -2.27
N GLY A 88 -3.82 4.14 -1.24
CA GLY A 88 -4.83 3.15 -0.86
C GLY A 88 -5.88 2.93 -1.95
N ALA A 89 -6.38 4.01 -2.57
CA ALA A 89 -7.35 3.93 -3.66
C ALA A 89 -6.79 3.20 -4.89
N PHE A 90 -5.54 3.49 -5.25
CA PHE A 90 -4.85 2.82 -6.36
C PHE A 90 -4.69 1.31 -6.12
N LEU A 91 -4.27 0.92 -4.92
CA LEU A 91 -4.09 -0.51 -4.58
C LEU A 91 -5.42 -1.25 -4.45
N SER A 92 -6.45 -0.59 -3.92
CA SER A 92 -7.81 -1.15 -3.89
C SER A 92 -8.33 -1.43 -5.30
N LEU A 93 -8.04 -0.54 -6.27
CA LEU A 93 -8.38 -0.74 -7.67
C LEU A 93 -7.63 -1.95 -8.27
N ILE A 94 -6.33 -2.09 -7.99
CA ILE A 94 -5.56 -3.26 -8.44
C ILE A 94 -6.12 -4.54 -7.84
N TYR A 95 -6.40 -4.56 -6.54
CA TYR A 95 -6.99 -5.72 -5.87
C TYR A 95 -8.34 -6.10 -6.48
N TYR A 96 -9.18 -5.12 -6.80
CA TYR A 96 -10.45 -5.35 -7.51
C TYR A 96 -10.25 -5.95 -8.90
N MET A 97 -9.25 -5.48 -9.67
CA MET A 97 -8.95 -6.00 -11.00
C MET A 97 -8.33 -7.41 -10.99
N MET A 98 -7.67 -7.82 -9.91
CA MET A 98 -7.06 -9.17 -9.79
C MET A 98 -7.96 -10.20 -9.09
N GLY A 99 -8.95 -9.75 -8.32
CA GLY A 99 -9.89 -10.60 -7.58
C GLY A 99 -11.11 -11.05 -8.38
N GLN A 100 -11.23 -10.61 -9.64
CA GLN A 100 -12.09 -11.19 -10.68
C GLN A 100 -11.21 -11.91 -11.71
#